data_AF-A0A3B9VN92-F1
#
_entry.id   AF-A0A3B9VN92-F1
#
_cell.length_a   1.000
_cell.length_b   1.000
_cell.length_c   1.000
_cell.angle_alpha   90.00
_cell.angle_beta   90.00
_cell.angle_gamma   90.00
#
_symmetry.space_group_name_H-M   'P 1'
#
loop_
_entity.id
_entity.type
_entity.pdbx_description
1 polymer ?
#
loop_
_entity_poly.entity_id
_entity_poly.type
_entity_poly.pdbx_seq_one_letter_code
_entity_poly.pdbx_strand_id
1 'polypeptide(L)' 'MSTEITVTELSSDDWTRLRDLRLAALADSPAILAGKIDEEQNFTEEQWRETFKKLSYVVATIDGKDVAMINI' A
#
# COMPACT_ATOMS: atom_id res chain seq x y z
N MET A 1 -25.98 4.75 9.59
CA MET A 1 -25.50 3.71 8.67
C MET A 1 -24.06 3.44 9.05
N SER A 2 -23.69 2.21 9.39
CA SER A 2 -22.30 1.82 9.63
C SER A 2 -21.68 1.36 8.32
N THR A 3 -20.49 1.85 7.99
CA THR A 3 -19.71 1.38 6.84
C THR A 3 -19.01 0.08 7.21
N GLU A 4 -19.15 -0.95 6.37
CA GLU A 4 -18.37 -2.18 6.51
C GLU A 4 -16.96 -1.95 6.00
N ILE A 5 -15.97 -2.39 6.79
CA ILE A 5 -14.55 -2.28 6.45
C ILE A 5 -13.98 -3.69 6.47
N THR A 6 -13.51 -4.14 5.31
CA THR A 6 -12.79 -5.42 5.20
C THR A 6 -11.31 -5.16 5.34
N VAL A 7 -10.64 -5.95 6.17
CA VAL A 7 -9.20 -5.86 6.39
C VAL A 7 -8.55 -7.15 5.87
N THR A 8 -7.56 -7.03 4.99
CA THR A 8 -6.94 -8.19 4.33
C THR A 8 -5.43 -8.02 4.29
N GLU A 9 -4.70 -9.09 4.66
CA GLU A 9 -3.25 -9.15 4.45
C GLU A 9 -2.96 -9.34 2.96
N LEU A 10 -2.00 -8.56 2.46
CA LEU A 10 -1.55 -8.65 1.08
C LEU A 10 -0.46 -9.71 0.95
N SER A 11 -0.51 -10.46 -0.13
CA SER A 11 0.59 -11.30 -0.59
C SER A 11 1.50 -10.51 -1.54
N SER A 12 2.67 -11.06 -1.86
CA SER A 12 3.54 -10.46 -2.88
C SER A 12 2.89 -10.37 -4.26
N ASP A 13 1.86 -11.17 -4.55
CA ASP A 13 1.13 -11.08 -5.81
C ASP A 13 0.20 -9.86 -5.86
N ASP A 14 -0.12 -9.28 -4.70
CA ASP A 14 -0.93 -8.07 -4.57
C ASP A 14 -0.11 -6.77 -4.64
N TRP A 15 1.13 -6.84 -5.14
CA TRP A 15 2.08 -5.72 -5.12
C TRP A 15 1.56 -4.44 -5.78
N THR A 16 0.68 -4.55 -6.79
CA THR A 16 0.06 -3.40 -7.46
C THR A 16 -0.88 -2.64 -6.52
N ARG A 17 -1.63 -3.34 -5.67
CA ARG A 17 -2.52 -2.73 -4.66
C ARG A 17 -1.70 -1.95 -3.64
N LEU A 18 -0.59 -2.53 -3.19
CA LEU A 18 0.36 -1.86 -2.31
C LEU A 18 0.92 -0.58 -2.95
N ARG A 19 1.43 -0.68 -4.19
CA ARG A 19 1.98 0.44 -4.94
C ARG A 19 0.98 1.59 -5.03
N ASP A 20 -0.23 1.31 -5.49
CA ASP A 20 -1.23 2.33 -5.79
C ASP A 20 -1.62 3.10 -4.51
N LEU A 21 -1.84 2.40 -3.40
CA LEU A 21 -2.09 3.04 -2.10
C LEU A 21 -0.89 3.83 -1.59
N ARG A 22 0.32 3.28 -1.71
CA ARG A 22 1.53 3.89 -1.15
C ARG A 22 1.90 5.17 -1.90
N LEU A 23 1.80 5.17 -3.22
CA LEU A 23 2.03 6.35 -4.04
C LEU A 23 0.93 7.40 -3.80
N ALA A 24 -0.33 6.99 -3.66
CA ALA A 24 -1.40 7.92 -3.31
C ALA A 24 -1.17 8.57 -1.92
N ALA A 25 -0.77 7.78 -0.92
CA ALA A 25 -0.46 8.28 0.42
C ALA A 25 0.76 9.22 0.42
N LEU A 26 1.81 8.90 -0.34
CA LEU A 26 2.99 9.76 -0.50
C LEU A 26 2.67 11.07 -1.24
N ALA A 27 1.75 11.04 -2.21
CA ALA A 27 1.32 12.22 -2.95
C ALA A 27 0.50 13.17 -2.07
N ASP A 28 -0.39 12.61 -1.25
CA ASP A 28 -1.26 13.37 -0.36
C ASP A 28 -0.50 13.95 0.84
N SER A 29 0.28 13.11 1.51
CA SER A 29 0.93 13.45 2.78
C SER A 29 2.34 12.82 2.85
N PRO A 30 3.35 13.35 2.13
CA PRO A 30 4.68 12.74 2.10
C PRO A 30 5.36 12.68 3.47
N ALA A 31 5.06 13.63 4.36
CA ALA A 31 5.72 13.74 5.67
C ALA A 31 5.38 12.61 6.66
N ILE A 32 4.30 11.84 6.42
CA ILE A 32 3.87 10.75 7.31
C ILE A 32 4.47 9.39 6.93
N LEU A 33 5.16 9.30 5.79
CA LEU A 33 5.85 8.09 5.35
C LEU A 33 7.35 8.35 5.22
N ALA A 34 8.17 7.35 5.52
CA ALA A 34 9.62 7.43 5.39
C ALA A 34 10.12 7.40 3.92
N GLY A 35 9.20 7.29 2.95
CA GLY A 35 9.48 7.14 1.52
C GLY A 35 9.51 8.44 0.73
N LYS A 36 9.91 8.37 -0.54
CA LYS A 36 9.82 9.50 -1.49
C LYS A 36 9.10 9.07 -2.75
N ILE A 37 8.07 9.83 -3.13
CA ILE A 37 7.28 9.54 -4.33
C ILE A 37 8.14 9.50 -5.61
N ASP A 38 9.10 10.42 -5.74
CA ASP A 38 9.96 10.53 -6.92
C ASP A 38 10.83 9.28 -7.16
N GLU A 39 11.16 8.56 -6.08
CA GLU A 39 11.94 7.32 -6.13
C GLU A 39 11.00 6.13 -6.32
N GLU A 40 9.96 6.02 -5.49
CA GLU A 40 9.08 4.86 -5.44
C GLU A 40 8.17 4.69 -6.67
N GLN A 41 7.79 5.79 -7.32
CA GLN A 41 6.99 5.72 -8.55
C GLN A 41 7.73 5.02 -9.71
N ASN A 42 9.06 4.94 -9.62
CA ASN A 42 9.93 4.33 -10.62
C ASN A 42 10.33 2.89 -10.25
N PHE A 43 9.82 2.33 -9.16
CA PHE A 43 10.14 0.96 -8.75
C PHE A 43 9.60 -0.06 -9.76
N THR A 44 10.43 -1.07 -10.06
CA THR A 44 9.99 -2.24 -10.83
C THR A 44 9.08 -3.14 -10.00
N GLU A 45 8.39 -4.06 -10.66
CA GLU A 45 7.60 -5.10 -9.99
C GLU A 45 8.44 -5.89 -8.98
N GLU A 46 9.67 -6.27 -9.34
CA GLU A 46 10.57 -7.00 -8.45
C GLU A 46 10.86 -6.19 -7.19
N GLN A 47 11.14 -4.89 -7.33
CA GLN A 47 11.41 -4.03 -6.17
C GLN A 47 10.20 -3.93 -5.23
N TRP A 48 8.97 -3.87 -5.77
CA TRP A 48 7.75 -3.92 -4.96
C TRP A 48 7.62 -5.25 -4.22
N ARG A 49 7.80 -6.37 -4.93
CA ARG A 49 7.73 -7.72 -4.37
C ARG A 49 8.81 -7.98 -3.32
N GLU A 50 10.01 -7.43 -3.48
CA GLU A 50 11.09 -7.54 -2.49
C GLU A 50 10.70 -6.91 -1.14
N THR A 51 9.80 -5.91 -1.13
CA THR A 51 9.36 -5.30 0.14
C THR A 51 8.58 -6.27 1.02
N PHE A 52 7.83 -7.20 0.43
CA PHE A 52 7.08 -8.25 1.14
C PHE A 52 7.98 -9.28 1.83
N LYS A 53 9.27 -9.34 1.48
CA LYS A 53 10.23 -10.18 2.21
C LYS A 53 10.66 -9.59 3.55
N LYS A 54 10.41 -8.28 3.73
CA LYS A 54 10.87 -7.51 4.89
C LYS A 54 9.73 -7.08 5.79
N LEU A 55 8.55 -6.86 5.21
CA LEU A 55 7.37 -6.32 5.88
C LEU A 55 6.13 -7.10 5.47
N SER A 56 5.18 -7.24 6.38
CA SER A 56 3.81 -7.63 6.03
C SER A 56 2.99 -6.37 5.79
N TYR A 57 2.03 -6.46 4.87
CA TYR A 57 1.13 -5.34 4.57
C TYR A 57 -0.31 -5.77 4.73
N VAL A 58 -1.10 -4.88 5.32
CA VAL A 58 -2.54 -5.06 5.49
C VAL A 58 -3.24 -3.86 4.90
N VAL A 59 -4.30 -4.12 4.12
CA VAL A 59 -5.13 -3.07 3.52
C VAL A 59 -6.53 -3.09 4.10
N ALA A 60 -7.10 -1.90 4.23
CA ALA A 60 -8.51 -1.72 4.52
C ALA A 60 -9.26 -1.36 3.23
N THR A 61 -10.40 -2.02 3.01
CA THR A 61 -11.23 -1.87 1.81
C THR A 61 -12.66 -1.50 2.22
N ILE A 62 -13.23 -0.52 1.52
CA ILE A 62 -14.64 -0.10 1.64
C ILE A 62 -15.24 -0.14 0.23
N ASP A 63 -16.38 -0.82 0.06
CA ASP A 63 -17.09 -0.94 -1.22
C ASP A 63 -16.17 -1.40 -2.39
N GLY A 64 -15.23 -2.31 -2.08
CA GLY A 64 -14.26 -2.83 -3.06
C GLY A 64 -13.10 -1.89 -3.40
N LYS A 65 -13.02 -0.71 -2.78
CA LYS A 65 -11.92 0.25 -2.95
C LYS A 65 -10.99 0.21 -1.74
N ASP A 66 -9.70 0.07 -1.99
CA ASP A 66 -8.71 0.18 -0.93
C ASP A 66 -8.58 1.65 -0.48
N VAL A 67 -8.62 1.87 0.84
CA VAL A 67 -8.68 3.20 1.45
C VAL A 67 -7.55 3.46 2.44
N ALA A 68 -6.89 2.41 2.93
CA ALA A 68 -5.77 2.54 3.84
C ALA A 68 -4.85 1.32 3.74
N MET A 69 -3.59 1.52 4.11
CA MET A 69 -2.57 0.49 4.22
C MET A 69 -1.78 0.66 5.51
N ILE A 70 -1.39 -0.46 6.11
CA ILE A 70 -0.51 -0.51 7.28
C ILE A 70 0.57 -1.54 6.97
N ASN A 71 1.81 -1.21 7.27
CA ASN A 71 2.90 -2.18 7.28
C ASN A 71 3.20 -2.62 8.73
N ILE A 72 3.51 -3.91 8.89
CA ILE A 72 3.81 -4.56 10.17
C ILE A 72 5.22 -5.14 10.11
#